data_AF-A0A380TLH3-F1
#
_entry.id   AF-A0A380TLH3-F1
#
_cell.length_a   1.000
_cell.length_b   1.000
_cell.length_c   1.000
_cell.angle_alpha   90.00
_cell.angle_beta   90.00
_cell.angle_gamma   90.00
#
_symmetry.space_group_name_H-M   'P 1'
#
loop_
_entity.id
_entity.type
_entity.pdbx_description
1 polymer ?
#
loop_
_entity_poly.entity_id
_entity_poly.type
_entity_poly.pdbx_seq_one_letter_code
_entity_poly.pdbx_strand_id
1 'polypeptide(L)' 'MRCGFPSLALRVQEVLQHDPLSGHLFVFRGRRSDILKIIWHDGLGACLFTRRLEKGRFIWPNMG' A
#
# COMPACT_ATOMS: atom_id res chain seq x y z
N MET A 1 -0.24 -1.47 -11.01
CA MET A 1 -1.23 -1.42 -9.91
C MET A 1 -2.16 -0.24 -10.20
N ARG A 2 -3.34 -0.49 -10.77
CA ARG A 2 -4.34 0.57 -11.08
C ARG A 2 -5.29 0.85 -9.90
N CYS A 3 -4.98 0.32 -8.72
CA CYS A 3 -5.80 0.43 -7.51
C CYS A 3 -5.60 1.79 -6.83
N GLY A 4 -6.69 2.46 -6.47
CA GLY A 4 -6.71 3.62 -5.56
C GLY A 4 -6.90 3.19 -4.11
N PHE A 5 -7.15 4.16 -3.22
CA PHE A 5 -7.37 3.88 -1.79
C PHE A 5 -8.47 2.83 -1.54
N PRO A 6 -9.69 2.92 -2.11
CA PRO A 6 -10.77 1.99 -1.77
C PRO A 6 -10.42 0.53 -2.07
N SER A 7 -9.84 0.26 -3.24
CA SER A 7 -9.44 -1.10 -3.63
C SER A 7 -8.27 -1.65 -2.80
N LEU A 8 -7.39 -0.77 -2.30
CA LEU A 8 -6.29 -1.18 -1.42
C LEU A 8 -6.76 -1.37 0.02
N ALA A 9 -7.66 -0.51 0.52
CA ALA A 9 -8.31 -0.64 1.82
C ALA A 9 -9.10 -1.94 1.92
N LEU A 10 -9.83 -2.32 0.86
CA LEU A 10 -10.50 -3.62 0.80
C LEU A 10 -9.51 -4.79 1.00
N ARG A 11 -8.31 -4.71 0.44
CA ARG A 11 -7.27 -5.75 0.65
C ARG A 11 -6.71 -5.74 2.06
N VAL A 12 -6.58 -4.58 2.69
CA VAL A 12 -6.22 -4.51 4.11
C VAL A 12 -7.26 -5.27 4.94
N GLN A 13 -8.54 -5.03 4.67
CA GLN A 13 -9.63 -5.67 5.38
C GLN A 13 -9.72 -7.18 5.08
N GLU A 14 -9.76 -7.57 3.80
CA GLU A 14 -10.04 -8.96 3.40
C GLU A 14 -8.82 -9.88 3.44
N VAL A 15 -7.62 -9.35 3.17
CA VAL A 15 -6.40 -10.16 3.09
C VAL A 15 -5.55 -10.02 4.34
N LEU A 16 -5.32 -8.78 4.79
CA LEU A 16 -4.51 -8.55 5.99
C LEU A 16 -5.31 -8.65 7.28
N GLN A 17 -6.65 -8.71 7.22
CA GLN A 17 -7.54 -8.81 8.38
C GLN A 17 -7.29 -7.69 9.40
N HIS A 18 -6.99 -6.49 8.90
CA HIS A 18 -6.79 -5.28 9.70
C HIS A 18 -7.81 -4.20 9.33
N ASP A 19 -8.03 -3.27 10.24
CA ASP A 19 -8.83 -2.07 9.96
C ASP A 19 -8.05 -1.08 9.08
N PRO A 20 -8.49 -0.78 7.84
CA PRO A 20 -7.84 0.21 6.98
C PRO A 20 -7.93 1.65 7.52
N LEU A 21 -8.79 1.92 8.50
CA LEU A 21 -9.00 3.25 9.08
C LEU A 21 -8.23 3.47 10.38
N SER A 22 -7.44 2.49 10.85
CA SER A 22 -6.75 2.52 12.14
C SER A 22 -5.62 3.56 12.26
N GLY A 23 -5.33 4.32 11.21
CA GLY A 23 -4.18 5.20 11.13
C GLY A 23 -2.86 4.50 10.79
N HIS A 24 -2.84 3.17 10.67
CA HIS A 24 -1.66 2.45 10.20
C HIS A 24 -1.34 2.75 8.73
N LEU A 25 -0.05 2.75 8.42
CA LEU A 25 0.43 2.84 7.04
C LEU A 25 0.51 1.43 6.46
N PHE A 26 -0.31 1.15 5.45
CA PHE A 26 -0.28 -0.10 4.71
C PHE A 26 0.49 0.06 3.41
N VAL A 27 1.55 -0.73 3.24
CA VAL A 27 2.50 -0.60 2.13
C VAL A 27 2.29 -1.72 1.11
N PHE A 28 2.01 -1.35 -0.13
CA PHE A 28 1.78 -2.26 -1.25
C PHE A 28 2.87 -2.12 -2.30
N ARG A 29 3.49 -3.24 -2.67
CA ARG A 29 4.43 -3.32 -3.79
C ARG A 29 3.73 -3.81 -5.06
N GLY A 30 3.97 -3.11 -6.17
CA GLY A 30 3.49 -3.54 -7.47
C GLY A 30 4.18 -4.82 -7.95
N ARG A 31 3.51 -5.59 -8.83
CA ARG A 31 4.04 -6.85 -9.38
C ARG A 31 5.40 -6.71 -10.08
N ARG A 32 5.64 -5.57 -10.75
CA ARG A 32 6.93 -5.25 -11.40
C ARG A 32 7.99 -4.73 -10.43
N SER A 33 7.64 -4.55 -9.15
CA SER A 33 8.49 -4.03 -8.08
C SER A 33 9.02 -2.62 -8.30
N ASP A 34 8.58 -1.90 -9.32
CA ASP A 34 8.99 -0.53 -9.64
C ASP A 34 8.12 0.54 -8.97
N ILE A 35 7.02 0.14 -8.32
CA ILE A 35 6.04 1.03 -7.71
C ILE A 35 5.69 0.58 -6.29
N LEU A 36 5.63 1.56 -5.38
CA LEU A 36 5.00 1.46 -4.06
C LEU A 36 3.75 2.33 -4.02
N LYS A 37 2.72 1.79 -3.36
CA LYS A 37 1.57 2.56 -2.89
C LYS A 37 1.47 2.41 -1.38
N ILE A 38 1.28 3.52 -0.67
CA ILE A 38 1.07 3.53 0.77
C ILE A 38 -0.28 4.19 1.02
N ILE A 39 -1.14 3.53 1.78
CA ILE A 39 -2.42 4.09 2.22
C ILE A 39 -2.47 4.21 3.74
N TRP A 40 -3.14 5.24 4.22
CA TRP A 40 -3.53 5.40 5.62
C TRP A 40 -4.73 6.35 5.69
N HIS A 41 -5.52 6.26 6.75
CA HIS A 41 -6.52 7.26 7.09
C HIS A 41 -5.95 8.13 8.21
N ASP A 42 -5.89 9.46 8.05
CA ASP A 42 -5.27 10.35 9.04
C ASP A 42 -6.25 10.84 10.13
N GLY A 43 -7.47 10.31 10.12
CA GLY A 43 -8.57 10.74 10.99
C GLY A 43 -9.50 11.77 10.34
N LEU A 44 -9.03 12.46 9.30
CA LEU A 44 -9.82 13.42 8.53
C LEU A 44 -10.14 12.90 7.13
N GLY A 45 -9.27 12.07 6.54
CA GLY A 45 -9.50 11.52 5.23
C GLY A 45 -8.55 10.40 4.83
N ALA A 46 -8.87 9.84 3.66
CA ALA A 46 -8.10 8.80 3.02
C ALA A 46 -6.87 9.37 2.29
N CYS A 47 -5.67 8.95 2.69
CA CYS A 47 -4.43 9.35 2.06
C CYS A 47 -3.85 8.22 1.18
N LEU A 48 -3.31 8.60 0.02
CA LEU A 48 -2.60 7.68 -0.88
C LEU A 48 -1.30 8.32 -1.35
N PHE A 49 -0.18 7.74 -0.98
CA PHE A 49 1.12 8.05 -1.55
C PHE A 49 1.50 7.02 -2.61
N THR A 50 2.04 7.49 -3.74
CA THR A 50 2.56 6.62 -4.80
C THR A 50 3.99 7.01 -5.14
N ARG A 51 4.92 6.06 -5.04
CA ARG A 51 6.31 6.23 -5.48
C ARG A 51 6.64 5.25 -6.58
N ARG A 52 7.10 5.76 -7.72
CA ARG A 52 7.63 4.98 -8.83
C ARG A 52 9.13 5.23 -8.93
N LEU A 53 9.91 4.15 -9.08
CA LEU A 53 11.33 4.28 -9.37
C LEU A 53 11.52 4.48 -10.87
N GLU A 54 12.40 5.40 -11.26
CA GLU A 54 12.82 5.55 -12.65
C GLU A 54 13.74 4.38 -13.08
N LYS A 55 14.51 3.84 -12.13
CA LYS A 55 15.37 2.67 -12.29
C LYS A 55 15.40 1.84 -11.01
N GLY A 56 15.45 0.51 -11.15
CA GLY A 56 15.58 -0.43 -10.03
C GLY A 56 14.26 -1.05 -9.57
N ARG A 57 14.29 -1.73 -8.42
CA ARG A 57 13.15 -2.45 -7.84
C ARG A 57 13.14 -2.30 -6.32
N PHE A 58 11.95 -2.15 -5.75
CA PHE A 58 11.71 -2.36 -4.33
C PHE A 58 11.82 -3.85 -4.01
N ILE A 59 12.71 -4.20 -3.09
CA ILE A 59 12.93 -5.56 -2.62
C ILE A 59 12.32 -5.69 -1.24
N TRP A 60 11.37 -6.61 -1.09
CA TRP A 60 10.85 -6.94 0.25
C TRP A 60 11.90 -7.76 0.99
N PRO A 61 12.04 -7.57 2.31
CA PRO A 61 12.90 -8.42 3.09
C PRO A 61 12.45 -9.87 2.89
N ASN A 62 13.38 -10.75 2.52
CA ASN A 62 13.12 -12.18 2.63
C ASN A 62 12.98 -12.47 4.12
N MET A 63 11.83 -12.97 4.52
CA MET A 63 11.76 -13.71 5.77
C MET A 63 12.55 -14.99 5.49
N GLY A 64 13.72 -15.10 6.10
CA GLY A 64 14.55 -16.30 6.02
C GLY A 64 13.82 -17.53 6.50
#